data_AF-A0A2D6DLV4-F1
#
_entry.id   AF-A0A2D6DLV4-F1
#
_cell.length_a   1.000
_cell.length_b   1.000
_cell.length_c   1.000
_cell.angle_alpha   90.00
_cell.angle_beta   90.00
_cell.angle_gamma   90.00
#
_symmetry.space_group_name_H-M   'P 1'
#
loop_
_entity.id
_entity.type
_entity.pdbx_description
1 polymer ?
#
loop_
_entity_poly.entity_id
_entity_poly.type
_entity_poly.pdbx_seq_one_letter_code
_entity_poly.pdbx_strand_id
1 'polypeptide(L)'
;MATKSKLEYIWLDGFEPTQSLRSKTMIETDFSGNLADCKDWSFDGSSTLQAEGGSSDCVLKPVAIYPDPDRLNGFLVMCEVYNADGTPHSTNGRATIDEDDDDFWFGYEQEYFLWDPETDLPLGFPRDATPQGQFYCSVGAENAYGREVIETHLDMCLEAGINVEGINAEVAVGQWEFQIFAKGAKNAGDEVWVARYLAERNAEKYGLSIEWHPKPLGPTDWNGSGMHVNFSDTTLRTCGDEATFNKVCEEFGKNIEKHINVYGAHNEQRLTGLHETQSIHEFSYGVSDRGASIRIPIGTVDDGWCGRLEDRRPSSNGDPYKIGAVVISTTKAAYS
;
A
#
# COMPACT_ATOMS: atom_id res chain seq x y z
N MET A 1 -32.61 1.56 24.34
CA MET A 1 -32.92 1.76 22.92
C MET A 1 -31.96 0.88 22.14
N ALA A 2 -32.39 0.31 21.00
CA ALA A 2 -31.49 -0.48 20.16
C ALA A 2 -30.33 0.40 19.67
N THR A 3 -29.11 -0.12 19.71
CA THR A 3 -27.92 0.63 19.29
C THR A 3 -27.84 0.59 17.76
N LYS A 4 -27.58 1.74 17.13
CA LYS A 4 -27.37 1.84 15.69
C LYS A 4 -25.87 1.96 15.42
N SER A 5 -25.37 1.08 14.55
CA SER A 5 -23.97 1.08 14.10
C SER A 5 -23.89 1.51 12.65
N LYS A 6 -22.81 2.22 12.29
CA LYS A 6 -22.51 2.70 10.93
C LYS A 6 -21.39 1.84 10.37
N LEU A 7 -21.66 1.01 9.38
CA LEU A 7 -20.67 0.16 8.73
C LEU A 7 -20.29 0.82 7.40
N GLU A 8 -19.10 1.37 7.30
CA GLU A 8 -18.55 1.96 6.08
C GLU A 8 -17.91 0.86 5.24
N TYR A 9 -18.61 0.42 4.19
CA TYR A 9 -18.11 -0.60 3.28
C TYR A 9 -17.15 0.05 2.29
N ILE A 10 -15.90 -0.40 2.27
CA ILE A 10 -14.80 0.13 1.46
C ILE A 10 -14.43 -0.91 0.40
N TRP A 11 -14.24 -0.48 -0.85
CA TRP A 11 -13.81 -1.36 -1.94
C TRP A 11 -12.99 -0.62 -2.99
N LEU A 12 -12.33 -1.38 -3.86
CA LEU A 12 -11.58 -0.86 -5.00
C LEU A 12 -12.44 -0.86 -6.26
N ASP A 13 -12.40 0.24 -7.00
CA ASP A 13 -13.11 0.37 -8.28
C ASP A 13 -12.34 -0.28 -9.45
N GLY A 14 -12.85 -0.09 -10.67
CA GLY A 14 -12.26 -0.57 -11.91
C GLY A 14 -11.57 0.51 -12.74
N PHE A 15 -11.14 1.62 -12.13
CA PHE A 15 -10.37 2.61 -12.87
C PHE A 15 -8.99 2.05 -13.28
N GLU A 16 -8.59 2.37 -14.50
CA GLU A 16 -7.29 2.05 -15.07
C GLU A 16 -6.54 3.34 -15.41
N PRO A 17 -5.20 3.36 -15.27
CA PRO A 17 -4.35 2.22 -14.94
C PRO A 17 -4.19 1.96 -13.42
N THR A 18 -4.78 2.82 -12.58
CA THR A 18 -4.73 2.72 -11.11
C THR A 18 -6.13 2.74 -10.53
N GLN A 19 -6.43 1.75 -9.68
CA GLN A 19 -7.71 1.66 -8.98
C GLN A 19 -7.81 2.72 -7.88
N SER A 20 -9.01 3.23 -7.65
CA SER A 20 -9.31 4.15 -6.54
C SER A 20 -10.20 3.48 -5.49
N LEU A 21 -10.18 4.05 -4.28
CA LEU A 21 -11.04 3.63 -3.18
C LEU A 21 -12.45 4.23 -3.33
N ARG A 22 -13.46 3.43 -2.99
CA ARG A 22 -14.86 3.83 -2.90
C ARG A 22 -15.41 3.39 -1.56
N SER A 23 -16.41 4.11 -1.05
CA SER A 23 -17.09 3.70 0.18
C SER A 23 -18.56 4.10 0.23
N LYS A 24 -19.32 3.41 1.08
CA LYS A 24 -20.69 3.81 1.48
C LYS A 24 -21.09 3.20 2.82
N THR A 25 -22.00 3.87 3.55
CA THR A 25 -22.45 3.42 4.88
C THR A 25 -23.71 2.56 4.87
N MET A 26 -23.66 1.38 5.49
CA MET A 26 -24.82 0.61 5.94
C MET A 26 -25.17 0.94 7.41
N ILE A 27 -26.45 1.04 7.75
CA ILE A 27 -26.89 1.16 9.14
C ILE A 27 -27.41 -0.20 9.64
N GLU A 28 -26.75 -0.73 10.67
CA GLU A 28 -27.15 -1.98 11.33
C GLU A 28 -27.67 -1.71 12.75
N THR A 29 -28.57 -2.57 13.20
CA THR A 29 -29.18 -2.48 14.54
C THR A 29 -28.61 -3.58 15.42
N ASP A 30 -28.14 -3.22 16.61
CA ASP A 30 -27.55 -4.13 17.60
C ASP A 30 -26.41 -4.99 16.98
N PHE A 31 -25.61 -4.38 16.10
CA PHE A 31 -24.47 -5.02 15.44
C PHE A 31 -23.41 -5.42 16.47
N SER A 32 -22.90 -6.65 16.36
CA SER A 32 -21.99 -7.26 17.33
C SER A 32 -20.57 -6.67 17.30
N GLY A 33 -20.17 -6.05 16.19
CA GLY A 33 -18.79 -5.67 15.92
C GLY A 33 -17.94 -6.75 15.25
N ASN A 34 -18.52 -7.93 14.95
CA ASN A 34 -17.79 -9.04 14.35
C ASN A 34 -17.94 -9.07 12.82
N LEU A 35 -16.85 -9.39 12.13
CA LEU A 35 -16.82 -9.55 10.66
C LEU A 35 -17.87 -10.55 10.16
N ALA A 36 -18.07 -11.67 10.87
CA ALA A 36 -19.01 -12.72 10.48
C ALA A 36 -20.48 -12.26 10.46
N ASP A 37 -20.80 -11.15 11.13
CA ASP A 37 -22.14 -10.56 11.17
C ASP A 37 -22.31 -9.45 10.11
N CYS A 38 -21.23 -9.07 9.39
CA CYS A 38 -21.34 -8.18 8.24
C CYS A 38 -22.07 -8.88 7.10
N LYS A 39 -23.05 -8.19 6.51
CA LYS A 39 -23.80 -8.71 5.37
C LYS A 39 -23.07 -8.42 4.07
N ASP A 40 -23.18 -9.33 3.11
CA ASP A 40 -22.87 -8.99 1.73
C ASP A 40 -23.77 -7.82 1.29
N TRP A 41 -23.22 -6.95 0.43
CA TRP A 41 -23.97 -5.83 -0.12
C TRP A 41 -23.74 -5.74 -1.63
N SER A 42 -24.53 -4.96 -2.35
CA SER A 42 -24.35 -4.73 -3.77
C SER A 42 -24.11 -3.26 -4.05
N PHE A 43 -23.49 -2.94 -5.17
CA PHE A 43 -23.34 -1.57 -5.67
C PHE A 43 -23.48 -1.54 -7.18
N ASP A 44 -23.68 -0.34 -7.72
CA ASP A 44 -23.75 -0.11 -9.16
C ASP A 44 -22.33 -0.05 -9.75
N GLY A 45 -21.88 -1.16 -10.32
CA GLY A 45 -20.59 -1.30 -10.98
C GLY A 45 -20.43 -0.46 -12.24
N SER A 46 -21.52 0.02 -12.84
CA SER A 46 -21.42 0.91 -14.02
C SER A 46 -20.87 2.30 -13.67
N SER A 47 -21.07 2.72 -12.42
CA SER A 47 -20.57 3.97 -11.88
C SER A 47 -19.11 3.88 -11.39
N THR A 48 -18.48 2.70 -11.50
CA THR A 48 -17.12 2.43 -11.00
C THR A 48 -16.25 1.68 -12.02
N LEU A 49 -16.67 1.61 -13.29
CA LEU A 49 -15.98 0.90 -14.38
C LEU A 49 -15.82 -0.61 -14.13
N GLN A 50 -16.78 -1.23 -13.44
CA GLN A 50 -16.78 -2.66 -13.11
C GLN A 50 -17.93 -3.42 -13.77
N ALA A 51 -18.90 -2.75 -14.39
CA ALA A 51 -19.95 -3.43 -15.12
C ALA A 51 -20.57 -2.55 -16.22
N GLU A 52 -21.22 -3.16 -17.19
CA GLU A 52 -22.02 -2.44 -18.19
C GLU A 52 -23.41 -2.10 -17.63
N GLY A 53 -24.00 -0.97 -18.05
CA GLY A 53 -25.25 -0.45 -17.48
C GLY A 53 -26.49 -1.34 -17.64
N GLY A 54 -26.46 -2.36 -18.50
CA GLY A 54 -27.58 -3.32 -18.66
C GLY A 54 -27.63 -4.43 -17.62
N SER A 55 -26.52 -4.67 -16.90
CA SER A 55 -26.37 -5.69 -15.85
C SER A 55 -25.26 -5.25 -14.90
N SER A 56 -25.52 -4.21 -14.11
CA SER A 56 -24.47 -3.47 -13.41
C SER A 56 -24.21 -3.87 -11.95
N ASP A 57 -24.97 -4.81 -11.39
CA ASP A 57 -24.80 -5.22 -9.99
C ASP A 57 -23.45 -5.93 -9.77
N CYS A 58 -22.61 -5.33 -8.92
CA CYS A 58 -21.44 -5.97 -8.32
C CYS A 58 -21.72 -6.21 -6.83
N VAL A 59 -21.09 -7.25 -6.27
CA VAL A 59 -21.30 -7.69 -4.87
C VAL A 59 -20.05 -7.37 -4.05
N LEU A 60 -20.25 -6.76 -2.89
CA LEU A 60 -19.27 -6.53 -1.84
C LEU A 60 -19.31 -7.69 -0.85
N LYS A 61 -18.17 -8.36 -0.67
CA LYS A 61 -18.00 -9.38 0.36
C LYS A 61 -17.07 -8.86 1.45
N PRO A 62 -17.53 -8.69 2.69
CA PRO A 62 -16.70 -8.29 3.83
C PRO A 62 -15.53 -9.25 4.05
N VAL A 63 -14.32 -8.72 4.21
CA VAL A 63 -13.09 -9.51 4.44
C VAL A 63 -12.29 -9.07 5.65
N ALA A 64 -12.40 -7.81 6.06
CA ALA A 64 -11.83 -7.30 7.29
C ALA A 64 -12.74 -6.23 7.89
N ILE A 65 -12.67 -6.06 9.20
CA ILE A 65 -13.43 -5.05 9.94
C ILE A 65 -12.53 -4.36 10.96
N TYR A 66 -12.69 -3.04 11.06
CA TYR A 66 -11.94 -2.18 11.97
C TYR A 66 -12.91 -1.21 12.65
N PRO A 67 -12.70 -0.82 13.92
CA PRO A 67 -13.38 0.34 14.49
C PRO A 67 -13.12 1.59 13.63
N ASP A 68 -14.14 2.41 13.42
CA ASP A 68 -13.96 3.70 12.72
C ASP A 68 -13.59 4.80 13.74
N PRO A 69 -12.36 5.35 13.69
CA PRO A 69 -11.89 6.33 14.67
C PRO A 69 -12.64 7.67 14.59
N ASP A 70 -13.25 8.02 13.45
CA ASP A 70 -13.92 9.31 13.26
C ASP A 70 -15.42 9.28 13.59
N ARG A 71 -16.00 8.09 13.81
CA ARG A 71 -17.47 7.93 13.90
C ARG A 71 -17.87 7.17 15.14
N LEU A 72 -18.71 7.81 15.96
CA LEU A 72 -19.38 7.16 17.08
C LEU A 72 -20.15 5.91 16.62
N ASN A 73 -19.88 4.74 17.20
CA ASN A 73 -20.43 3.44 16.79
C ASN A 73 -20.21 3.14 15.29
N GLY A 74 -19.05 3.53 14.75
CA GLY A 74 -18.65 3.30 13.38
C GLY A 74 -17.71 2.11 13.24
N PHE A 75 -17.77 1.45 12.09
CA PHE A 75 -16.87 0.38 11.66
C PHE A 75 -16.48 0.63 10.21
N LEU A 76 -15.21 0.40 9.89
CA LEU A 76 -14.71 0.29 8.53
C LEU A 76 -14.77 -1.17 8.13
N VAL A 77 -15.34 -1.48 6.96
CA VAL A 77 -15.49 -2.85 6.46
C VAL A 77 -14.79 -2.92 5.11
N MET A 78 -13.60 -3.51 5.08
CA MET A 78 -12.90 -3.76 3.83
C MET A 78 -13.60 -4.90 3.09
N CYS A 79 -13.83 -4.73 1.78
CA CYS A 79 -14.57 -5.68 0.96
C CYS A 79 -13.81 -6.11 -0.30
N GLU A 80 -13.99 -7.38 -0.66
CA GLU A 80 -13.74 -7.86 -2.01
C GLU A 80 -14.91 -7.55 -2.94
N VAL A 81 -14.62 -7.43 -4.24
CA VAL A 81 -15.63 -7.25 -5.29
C VAL A 81 -15.84 -8.56 -6.04
N TYR A 82 -17.11 -8.94 -6.18
CA TYR A 82 -17.56 -10.15 -6.87
C TYR A 82 -18.57 -9.80 -7.96
N ASN A 83 -18.60 -10.61 -9.00
CA ASN A 83 -19.67 -10.61 -10.00
C ASN A 83 -20.98 -11.13 -9.39
N ALA A 84 -22.10 -10.80 -10.03
CA ALA A 84 -23.42 -11.29 -9.63
C ALA A 84 -23.56 -12.84 -9.64
N ASP A 85 -22.73 -13.53 -10.42
CA ASP A 85 -22.67 -15.00 -10.46
C ASP A 85 -21.87 -15.63 -9.31
N GLY A 86 -21.28 -14.80 -8.44
CA GLY A 86 -20.50 -15.23 -7.28
C GLY A 86 -19.02 -15.50 -7.56
N THR A 87 -18.53 -15.26 -8.78
CA THR A 87 -17.10 -15.31 -9.11
C THR A 87 -16.38 -14.01 -8.69
N PRO A 88 -15.09 -14.05 -8.31
CA PRO A 88 -14.32 -12.83 -8.05
C PRO A 88 -14.33 -11.92 -9.28
N HIS A 89 -14.55 -10.62 -9.09
CA HIS A 89 -14.47 -9.65 -10.17
C HIS A 89 -13.03 -9.55 -10.69
N SER A 90 -12.82 -9.23 -11.97
CA SER A 90 -11.48 -9.15 -12.58
C SER A 90 -10.55 -8.13 -11.90
N THR A 91 -11.12 -7.12 -11.26
CA THR A 91 -10.38 -6.08 -10.50
C THR A 91 -10.03 -6.51 -9.08
N ASN A 92 -10.47 -7.70 -8.64
CA ASN A 92 -10.24 -8.19 -7.28
C ASN A 92 -8.81 -8.74 -7.14
N GLY A 93 -7.87 -7.88 -6.76
CA GLY A 93 -6.48 -8.24 -6.50
C GLY A 93 -6.31 -9.23 -5.35
N ARG A 94 -7.16 -9.14 -4.31
CA ARG A 94 -7.10 -10.01 -3.12
C ARG A 94 -7.34 -11.48 -3.47
N ALA A 95 -8.21 -11.76 -4.44
CA ALA A 95 -8.49 -13.09 -4.94
C ALA A 95 -7.32 -13.73 -5.72
N THR A 96 -6.26 -12.98 -6.05
CA THR A 96 -5.06 -13.52 -6.72
C THR A 96 -4.08 -14.18 -5.74
N ILE A 97 -4.35 -14.10 -4.43
CA ILE A 97 -3.56 -14.75 -3.38
C ILE A 97 -4.13 -16.16 -3.14
N ASP A 98 -3.47 -17.17 -3.73
CA ASP A 98 -3.90 -18.57 -3.71
C ASP A 98 -3.92 -19.21 -2.31
N GLU A 99 -2.92 -18.91 -1.48
CA GLU A 99 -2.77 -19.45 -0.13
C GLU A 99 -2.72 -18.31 0.88
N ASP A 100 -3.64 -18.36 1.85
CA ASP A 100 -3.58 -17.50 3.03
C ASP A 100 -2.64 -18.16 4.04
N ASP A 101 -1.35 -17.92 3.85
CA ASP A 101 -0.30 -18.46 4.69
C ASP A 101 0.31 -17.35 5.57
N ASP A 102 0.01 -17.41 6.86
CA ASP A 102 0.57 -16.51 7.89
C ASP A 102 2.09 -16.70 8.08
N ASP A 103 2.71 -17.69 7.41
CA ASP A 103 4.17 -17.84 7.39
C ASP A 103 4.87 -16.67 6.70
N PHE A 104 4.26 -16.10 5.66
CA PHE A 104 4.80 -14.92 5.00
C PHE A 104 4.50 -13.67 5.82
N TRP A 105 5.53 -12.92 6.15
CA TRP A 105 5.43 -11.63 6.82
C TRP A 105 5.75 -10.53 5.82
N PHE A 106 4.93 -9.49 5.81
CA PHE A 106 5.05 -8.35 4.92
C PHE A 106 5.19 -7.05 5.72
N GLY A 107 6.08 -6.18 5.27
CA GLY A 107 6.20 -4.80 5.73
C GLY A 107 6.14 -3.86 4.53
N TYR A 108 5.08 -3.07 4.37
CA TYR A 108 4.96 -2.10 3.28
C TYR A 108 5.34 -0.69 3.76
N GLU A 109 6.26 -0.05 3.05
CA GLU A 109 6.71 1.33 3.27
C GLU A 109 5.97 2.23 2.26
N GLN A 110 4.79 2.75 2.61
CA GLN A 110 3.95 3.53 1.70
C GLN A 110 4.38 5.00 1.66
N GLU A 111 5.02 5.42 0.57
CA GLU A 111 5.33 6.83 0.32
C GLU A 111 4.18 7.51 -0.44
N TYR A 112 3.97 8.81 -0.20
CA TYR A 112 2.96 9.62 -0.88
C TYR A 112 3.26 11.12 -0.71
N PHE A 113 2.64 11.96 -1.55
CA PHE A 113 2.66 13.40 -1.36
C PHE A 113 1.34 13.89 -0.76
N LEU A 114 1.43 14.85 0.16
CA LEU A 114 0.32 15.76 0.42
C LEU A 114 0.26 16.76 -0.74
N TRP A 115 -0.85 16.77 -1.46
CA TRP A 115 -1.04 17.62 -2.64
C TRP A 115 -2.03 18.73 -2.32
N ASP A 116 -1.73 19.93 -2.79
CA ASP A 116 -2.60 21.10 -2.69
C ASP A 116 -3.38 21.27 -4.01
N PRO A 117 -4.70 20.94 -4.03
CA PRO A 117 -5.51 21.04 -5.24
C PRO A 117 -5.65 22.47 -5.78
N GLU A 118 -5.43 23.51 -4.97
CA GLU A 118 -5.51 24.89 -5.43
C GLU A 118 -4.29 25.28 -6.27
N THR A 119 -3.12 24.76 -5.91
CA THR A 119 -1.86 25.07 -6.59
C THR A 119 -1.42 24.01 -7.60
N ASP A 120 -2.02 22.82 -7.52
CA ASP A 120 -1.63 21.63 -8.27
C ASP A 120 -0.14 21.29 -8.09
N LEU A 121 0.31 21.34 -6.83
CA LEU A 121 1.68 21.09 -6.41
C LEU A 121 1.71 20.42 -5.02
N PRO A 122 2.85 19.82 -4.62
CA PRO A 122 3.02 19.34 -3.26
C PRO A 122 2.82 20.46 -2.23
N LEU A 123 2.29 20.10 -1.07
CA LEU A 123 2.14 21.04 0.04
C LEU A 123 3.50 21.59 0.46
N GLY A 124 3.63 22.92 0.45
CA GLY A 124 4.88 23.61 0.81
C GLY A 124 5.90 23.71 -0.33
N PHE A 125 5.53 23.36 -1.58
CA PHE A 125 6.46 23.38 -2.70
C PHE A 125 7.16 24.75 -2.87
N PRO A 126 8.51 24.79 -2.95
CA PRO A 126 9.26 26.04 -2.89
C PRO A 126 9.12 26.85 -4.18
N ARG A 127 8.63 28.09 -4.05
CA ARG A 127 8.56 29.04 -5.18
C ARG A 127 9.92 29.56 -5.63
N ASP A 128 10.91 29.49 -4.76
CA ASP A 128 12.28 29.94 -5.00
C ASP A 128 13.20 28.84 -5.55
N ALA A 129 12.64 27.67 -5.89
CA ALA A 129 13.36 26.51 -6.41
C ALA A 129 14.45 25.98 -5.46
N THR A 130 14.23 26.10 -4.14
CA THR A 130 15.07 25.44 -3.13
C THR A 130 15.16 23.92 -3.43
N PRO A 131 16.38 23.34 -3.50
CA PRO A 131 16.56 21.91 -3.82
C PRO A 131 16.17 21.00 -2.64
N GLN A 132 16.11 19.69 -2.89
CA GLN A 132 15.98 18.68 -1.85
C GLN A 132 17.21 18.63 -0.94
N GLY A 133 17.02 18.16 0.30
CA GLY A 133 18.10 17.90 1.26
C GLY A 133 17.71 18.19 2.71
N GLN A 134 16.97 19.27 2.94
CA GLN A 134 16.52 19.69 4.28
C GLN A 134 15.20 19.06 4.74
N PHE A 135 14.49 18.32 3.89
CA PHE A 135 13.11 17.86 4.17
C PHE A 135 13.06 16.50 4.87
N TYR A 136 13.93 15.56 4.51
CA TYR A 136 13.97 14.20 5.07
C TYR A 136 14.13 14.22 6.59
N CYS A 137 13.21 13.55 7.30
CA CYS A 137 13.18 13.47 8.76
C CYS A 137 13.32 14.84 9.48
N SER A 138 12.88 15.91 8.83
CA SER A 138 13.08 17.29 9.31
C SER A 138 12.12 17.68 10.43
N VAL A 139 12.42 18.80 11.09
CA VAL A 139 11.56 19.46 12.06
C VAL A 139 11.59 20.98 11.82
N GLY A 140 10.49 21.66 12.16
CA GLY A 140 10.34 23.10 11.99
C GLY A 140 9.52 23.50 10.76
N ALA A 141 8.86 24.65 10.85
CA ALA A 141 7.88 25.12 9.86
C ALA A 141 8.49 25.46 8.49
N GLU A 142 9.82 25.61 8.40
CA GLU A 142 10.53 25.84 7.13
C GLU A 142 10.70 24.55 6.30
N ASN A 143 10.62 23.38 6.93
CA ASN A 143 10.98 22.10 6.31
C ASN A 143 9.87 21.04 6.38
N ALA A 144 9.13 20.96 7.48
CA ALA A 144 8.14 19.91 7.72
C ALA A 144 6.71 20.41 7.46
N TYR A 145 6.19 20.14 6.26
CA TYR A 145 4.87 20.61 5.81
C TYR A 145 3.79 19.54 5.99
N GLY A 146 2.67 19.90 6.62
CA GLY A 146 1.51 19.03 6.76
C GLY A 146 1.59 17.99 7.89
N ARG A 147 2.55 18.10 8.82
CA ARG A 147 2.74 17.13 9.93
C ARG A 147 1.45 16.85 10.71
N GLU A 148 0.60 17.84 10.96
CA GLU A 148 -0.68 17.64 11.67
C GLU A 148 -1.59 16.63 10.95
N VAL A 149 -1.60 16.63 9.62
CA VAL A 149 -2.34 15.66 8.80
C VAL A 149 -1.77 14.26 9.02
N ILE A 150 -0.45 14.13 9.07
CA ILE A 150 0.26 12.86 9.22
C ILE A 150 0.09 12.27 10.62
N GLU A 151 0.23 13.09 11.66
CA GLU A 151 0.03 12.66 13.05
C GLU A 151 -1.44 12.24 13.28
N THR A 152 -2.40 12.98 12.72
CA THR A 152 -3.82 12.61 12.79
C THR A 152 -4.08 11.27 12.08
N HIS A 153 -3.46 11.05 10.91
CA HIS A 153 -3.58 9.77 10.20
C HIS A 153 -2.97 8.61 10.99
N LEU A 154 -1.80 8.82 11.61
CA LEU A 154 -1.17 7.84 12.49
C LEU A 154 -2.10 7.45 13.64
N ASP A 155 -2.65 8.43 14.36
CA ASP A 155 -3.60 8.19 15.46
C ASP A 155 -4.84 7.43 14.97
N MET A 156 -5.40 7.82 13.81
CA MET A 156 -6.55 7.11 13.21
C MET A 156 -6.23 5.64 12.90
N CYS A 157 -5.05 5.34 12.37
CA CYS A 157 -4.63 3.97 12.10
C CYS A 157 -4.46 3.17 13.39
N LEU A 158 -3.82 3.74 14.42
CA LEU A 158 -3.62 3.08 15.71
C LEU A 158 -4.97 2.81 16.43
N GLU A 159 -5.89 3.77 16.40
CA GLU A 159 -7.23 3.63 16.97
C GLU A 159 -8.11 2.61 16.21
N ALA A 160 -7.92 2.49 14.89
CA ALA A 160 -8.55 1.44 14.08
C ALA A 160 -7.92 0.06 14.30
N GLY A 161 -6.78 -0.03 15.02
CA GLY A 161 -6.06 -1.27 15.26
C GLY A 161 -5.22 -1.76 14.07
N ILE A 162 -4.91 -0.88 13.12
CA ILE A 162 -3.98 -1.16 12.02
C ILE A 162 -2.55 -1.20 12.60
N ASN A 163 -1.76 -2.18 12.20
CA ASN A 163 -0.41 -2.36 12.72
C ASN A 163 0.61 -1.48 11.97
N VAL A 164 0.50 -0.17 12.19
CA VAL A 164 1.48 0.83 11.72
C VAL A 164 2.72 0.78 12.61
N GLU A 165 3.89 0.62 12.01
CA GLU A 165 5.18 0.52 12.71
C GLU A 165 5.92 1.86 12.81
N GLY A 166 5.57 2.83 11.96
CA GLY A 166 6.20 4.14 11.97
C GLY A 166 5.71 5.08 10.87
N ILE A 167 6.25 6.30 10.92
CA ILE A 167 6.10 7.36 9.92
C ILE A 167 7.41 8.14 9.79
N ASN A 168 7.65 8.75 8.64
CA ASN A 168 8.71 9.75 8.45
C ASN A 168 8.36 10.78 7.37
N ALA A 169 8.97 11.97 7.48
CA ALA A 169 9.03 12.90 6.36
C ALA A 169 10.04 12.38 5.34
N GLU A 170 9.65 12.35 4.07
CA GLU A 170 10.48 11.83 2.99
C GLU A 170 11.40 12.90 2.39
N VAL A 171 12.20 12.51 1.38
CA VAL A 171 13.23 13.37 0.78
C VAL A 171 12.65 14.60 0.09
N ALA A 172 11.50 14.47 -0.57
CA ALA A 172 10.84 15.59 -1.25
C ALA A 172 9.94 16.39 -0.29
N VAL A 173 9.77 17.68 -0.59
CA VAL A 173 8.88 18.56 0.17
C VAL A 173 7.43 18.07 0.07
N GLY A 174 6.73 18.02 1.21
CA GLY A 174 5.36 17.53 1.28
C GLY A 174 5.22 16.02 1.07
N GLN A 175 6.33 15.29 0.91
CA GLN A 175 6.34 13.83 0.81
C GLN A 175 6.46 13.19 2.20
N TRP A 176 5.71 12.12 2.42
CA TRP A 176 5.66 11.39 3.68
C TRP A 176 5.57 9.90 3.45
N GLU A 177 5.91 9.14 4.49
CA GLU A 177 5.82 7.68 4.50
C GLU A 177 5.11 7.19 5.77
N PHE A 178 4.35 6.11 5.65
CA PHE A 178 3.95 5.26 6.78
C PHE A 178 4.31 3.80 6.51
N GLN A 179 4.62 3.05 7.56
CA GLN A 179 5.00 1.64 7.44
C GLN A 179 3.96 0.73 8.09
N ILE A 180 3.52 -0.32 7.40
CA ILE A 180 2.59 -1.34 7.93
C ILE A 180 3.24 -2.70 7.91
N PHE A 181 3.16 -3.43 9.02
CA PHE A 181 3.55 -4.83 9.10
C PHE A 181 2.33 -5.73 9.31
N ALA A 182 2.26 -6.84 8.56
CA ALA A 182 1.26 -7.87 8.82
C ALA A 182 1.78 -9.26 8.44
N LYS A 183 1.13 -10.27 9.03
CA LYS A 183 1.32 -11.69 8.67
C LYS A 183 0.24 -12.08 7.66
N GLY A 184 0.66 -12.70 6.58
CA GLY A 184 -0.19 -13.02 5.43
C GLY A 184 -0.37 -11.83 4.49
N ALA A 185 -0.31 -12.08 3.17
CA ALA A 185 -0.46 -11.04 2.15
C ALA A 185 -1.88 -10.43 2.13
N LYS A 186 -2.91 -11.20 2.52
CA LYS A 186 -4.29 -10.71 2.59
C LYS A 186 -4.43 -9.67 3.70
N ASN A 187 -4.01 -9.98 4.91
CA ASN A 187 -4.03 -9.03 6.03
C ASN A 187 -3.20 -7.79 5.73
N ALA A 188 -1.99 -7.95 5.15
CA ALA A 188 -1.15 -6.83 4.78
C ALA A 188 -1.81 -5.91 3.76
N GLY A 189 -2.45 -6.48 2.73
CA GLY A 189 -3.19 -5.68 1.74
C GLY A 189 -4.45 -5.04 2.33
N ASP A 190 -5.20 -5.76 3.19
CA ASP A 190 -6.38 -5.25 3.88
C ASP A 190 -6.01 -4.01 4.72
N GLU A 191 -4.95 -4.10 5.52
CA GLU A 191 -4.46 -3.01 6.35
C GLU A 191 -3.92 -1.82 5.55
N VAL A 192 -3.12 -2.06 4.49
CA VAL A 192 -2.61 -0.98 3.63
C VAL A 192 -3.75 -0.23 2.95
N TRP A 193 -4.76 -0.93 2.41
CA TRP A 193 -5.88 -0.26 1.75
C TRP A 193 -6.76 0.54 2.72
N VAL A 194 -7.01 0.02 3.93
CA VAL A 194 -7.75 0.79 4.95
C VAL A 194 -6.93 1.98 5.45
N ALA A 195 -5.61 1.85 5.59
CA ALA A 195 -4.73 2.97 5.92
C ALA A 195 -4.73 4.04 4.83
N ARG A 196 -4.69 3.66 3.55
CA ARG A 196 -4.85 4.60 2.41
C ARG A 196 -6.22 5.30 2.44
N TYR A 197 -7.29 4.57 2.73
CA TYR A 197 -8.62 5.15 2.89
C TYR A 197 -8.67 6.19 4.02
N LEU A 198 -8.07 5.88 5.16
CA LEU A 198 -7.98 6.82 6.28
C LEU A 198 -7.12 8.04 5.93
N ALA A 199 -6.06 7.89 5.15
CA ALA A 199 -5.23 9.01 4.69
C ALA A 199 -6.04 9.97 3.81
N GLU A 200 -6.74 9.44 2.79
CA GLU A 200 -7.60 10.23 1.89
C GLU A 200 -8.71 10.94 2.66
N ARG A 201 -9.47 10.19 3.48
CA ARG A 201 -10.56 10.74 4.30
C ARG A 201 -10.08 11.79 5.30
N ASN A 202 -8.86 11.64 5.81
CA ASN A 202 -8.27 12.64 6.70
C ASN A 202 -7.85 13.90 5.92
N ALA A 203 -7.20 13.75 4.77
CA ALA A 203 -6.75 14.87 3.92
C ALA A 203 -7.92 15.75 3.46
N GLU A 204 -9.09 15.16 3.20
CA GLU A 204 -10.33 15.88 2.90
C GLU A 204 -10.65 16.99 3.93
N LYS A 205 -10.38 16.75 5.22
CA LYS A 205 -10.64 17.69 6.33
C LYS A 205 -9.79 18.96 6.22
N TYR A 206 -8.65 18.86 5.54
CA TYR A 206 -7.67 19.94 5.37
C TYR A 206 -7.72 20.57 3.97
N GLY A 207 -8.62 20.11 3.09
CA GLY A 207 -8.69 20.56 1.70
C GLY A 207 -7.50 20.10 0.86
N LEU A 208 -6.79 19.07 1.30
CA LEU A 208 -5.67 18.45 0.59
C LEU A 208 -6.12 17.15 -0.07
N SER A 209 -5.36 16.67 -1.05
CA SER A 209 -5.50 15.32 -1.61
C SER A 209 -4.24 14.50 -1.36
N ILE A 210 -4.37 13.17 -1.37
CA ILE A 210 -3.21 12.29 -1.38
C ILE A 210 -2.82 11.99 -2.82
N GLU A 211 -1.54 12.20 -3.14
CA GLU A 211 -0.99 11.88 -4.45
C GLU A 211 -0.16 10.59 -4.37
N TRP A 212 -0.70 9.55 -5.02
CA TRP A 212 -0.13 8.20 -5.06
C TRP A 212 0.76 7.96 -6.29
N HIS A 213 0.75 8.84 -7.30
CA HIS A 213 1.53 8.67 -8.51
C HIS A 213 3.04 8.56 -8.17
N PRO A 214 3.78 7.61 -8.78
CA PRO A 214 5.17 7.36 -8.38
C PRO A 214 6.15 8.47 -8.73
N LYS A 215 5.79 9.40 -9.60
CA LYS A 215 6.63 10.53 -10.01
C LYS A 215 5.76 11.74 -10.39
N PRO A 216 5.07 12.36 -9.43
CA PRO A 216 4.02 13.35 -9.75
C PRO A 216 4.60 14.65 -10.34
N LEU A 217 5.85 14.98 -9.99
CA LEU A 217 6.57 16.14 -10.53
C LEU A 217 7.30 15.85 -11.86
N GLY A 218 7.03 14.71 -12.50
CA GLY A 218 7.61 14.33 -13.80
C GLY A 218 9.15 14.24 -13.79
N PRO A 219 9.83 14.47 -14.93
CA PRO A 219 11.29 14.36 -15.06
C PRO A 219 12.02 15.57 -14.45
N THR A 220 11.77 15.83 -13.17
CA THR A 220 12.49 16.82 -12.36
C THR A 220 13.44 16.13 -11.38
N ASP A 221 14.30 16.92 -10.73
CA ASP A 221 15.28 16.44 -9.73
C ASP A 221 14.66 16.16 -8.34
N TRP A 222 13.33 16.04 -8.28
CA TRP A 222 12.57 15.70 -7.07
C TRP A 222 12.37 14.20 -6.95
N ASN A 223 12.41 13.64 -5.75
CA ASN A 223 12.21 12.21 -5.55
C ASN A 223 10.82 11.75 -6.03
N GLY A 224 10.72 10.49 -6.41
CA GLY A 224 9.43 9.82 -6.65
C GLY A 224 8.95 9.13 -5.38
N SER A 225 7.75 8.53 -5.46
CA SER A 225 7.13 7.77 -4.37
C SER A 225 7.13 6.26 -4.67
N GLY A 226 7.67 5.47 -3.76
CA GLY A 226 7.65 4.01 -3.77
C GLY A 226 6.61 3.41 -2.84
N MET A 227 6.49 2.08 -2.92
CA MET A 227 5.93 1.28 -1.84
C MET A 227 6.86 0.09 -1.60
N HIS A 228 8.01 0.31 -0.95
CA HIS A 228 8.95 -0.80 -0.74
C HIS A 228 8.25 -1.92 0.02
N VAL A 229 8.52 -3.16 -0.39
CA VAL A 229 7.94 -4.34 0.26
C VAL A 229 9.04 -5.15 0.92
N ASN A 230 9.00 -5.14 2.23
CA ASN A 230 9.78 -6.00 3.09
C ASN A 230 9.07 -7.36 3.19
N PHE A 231 9.78 -8.46 2.97
CA PHE A 231 9.16 -9.79 3.05
C PHE A 231 10.09 -10.85 3.63
N SER A 232 9.49 -11.85 4.27
CA SER A 232 10.16 -13.07 4.75
C SER A 232 9.18 -14.21 4.92
N ASP A 233 9.64 -15.45 4.74
CA ASP A 233 8.96 -16.68 5.17
C ASP A 233 9.76 -17.33 6.31
N THR A 234 9.34 -18.49 6.83
CA THR A 234 10.13 -19.18 7.87
C THR A 234 11.53 -19.53 7.39
N THR A 235 11.71 -19.86 6.10
CA THR A 235 13.02 -20.19 5.53
C THR A 235 13.99 -19.02 5.70
N LEU A 236 13.64 -17.83 5.22
CA LEU A 236 14.49 -16.63 5.32
C LEU A 236 14.72 -16.18 6.76
N ARG A 237 13.75 -16.40 7.66
CA ARG A 237 13.91 -16.06 9.08
C ARG A 237 14.81 -17.02 9.86
N THR A 238 15.11 -18.21 9.33
CA THR A 238 15.78 -19.27 10.10
C THR A 238 16.96 -19.97 9.41
N CYS A 239 17.19 -19.76 8.11
CA CYS A 239 18.18 -20.54 7.35
C CYS A 239 19.63 -20.33 7.80
N GLY A 240 19.99 -19.12 8.25
CA GLY A 240 21.37 -18.78 8.62
C GLY A 240 22.36 -18.91 7.46
N ASP A 241 21.89 -18.70 6.22
CA ASP A 241 22.63 -19.04 5.00
C ASP A 241 22.46 -17.98 3.90
N GLU A 242 23.56 -17.30 3.57
CA GLU A 242 23.67 -16.34 2.47
C GLU A 242 23.18 -16.91 1.13
N ALA A 243 23.53 -18.17 0.83
CA ALA A 243 23.19 -18.77 -0.45
C ALA A 243 21.67 -18.89 -0.64
N THR A 244 20.91 -19.05 0.45
CA THR A 244 19.45 -19.07 0.41
C THR A 244 18.86 -17.70 0.06
N PHE A 245 19.38 -16.61 0.62
CA PHE A 245 18.98 -15.25 0.25
C PHE A 245 19.29 -14.93 -1.21
N ASN A 246 20.49 -15.32 -1.67
CA ASN A 246 20.92 -15.10 -3.06
C ASN A 246 20.04 -15.88 -4.04
N LYS A 247 19.64 -17.12 -3.73
CA LYS A 247 18.69 -17.89 -4.57
C LYS A 247 17.35 -17.18 -4.73
N VAL A 248 16.78 -16.64 -3.64
CA VAL A 248 15.53 -15.89 -3.72
C VAL A 248 15.70 -14.65 -4.59
N CYS A 249 16.78 -13.88 -4.41
CA CYS A 249 17.05 -12.70 -5.22
C CYS A 249 17.24 -13.05 -6.72
N GLU A 250 17.99 -14.11 -7.02
CA GLU A 250 18.19 -14.59 -8.39
C GLU A 250 16.86 -15.03 -9.04
N GLU A 251 15.96 -15.65 -8.28
CA GLU A 251 14.64 -16.03 -8.79
C GLU A 251 13.78 -14.81 -9.12
N PHE A 252 13.83 -13.75 -8.30
CA PHE A 252 13.20 -12.46 -8.62
C PHE A 252 13.78 -11.85 -9.90
N GLY A 253 15.10 -12.00 -10.13
CA GLY A 253 15.77 -11.55 -11.35
C GLY A 253 15.37 -12.33 -12.61
N LYS A 254 14.90 -13.57 -12.48
CA LYS A 254 14.33 -14.34 -13.60
C LYS A 254 12.88 -13.96 -13.93
N ASN A 255 12.19 -13.32 -12.99
CA ASN A 255 10.74 -13.04 -13.08
C ASN A 255 10.43 -11.54 -13.16
N ILE A 256 11.34 -10.71 -13.69
CA ILE A 256 11.18 -9.24 -13.71
C ILE A 256 9.83 -8.79 -14.30
N GLU A 257 9.45 -9.31 -15.48
CA GLU A 257 8.21 -8.94 -16.17
C GLU A 257 6.96 -9.26 -15.31
N LYS A 258 6.93 -10.44 -14.68
CA LYS A 258 5.85 -10.86 -13.78
C LYS A 258 5.65 -9.86 -12.63
N HIS A 259 6.74 -9.35 -12.06
CA HIS A 259 6.68 -8.37 -10.97
C HIS A 259 6.33 -6.98 -11.48
N ILE A 260 7.03 -6.47 -12.50
CA ILE A 260 6.81 -5.11 -13.03
C ILE A 260 5.38 -4.92 -13.54
N ASN A 261 4.76 -5.93 -14.13
CA ASN A 261 3.37 -5.89 -14.60
C ASN A 261 2.34 -5.61 -13.49
N VAL A 262 2.67 -5.86 -12.22
CA VAL A 262 1.77 -5.62 -11.07
C VAL A 262 2.32 -4.59 -10.08
N TYR A 263 3.50 -4.02 -10.33
CA TYR A 263 4.19 -3.09 -9.42
C TYR A 263 3.74 -1.64 -9.56
N GLY A 264 2.51 -1.43 -10.04
CA GLY A 264 1.86 -0.13 -10.17
C GLY A 264 2.14 0.57 -11.50
N ALA A 265 1.18 1.41 -11.91
CA ALA A 265 1.24 2.13 -13.17
C ALA A 265 2.28 3.26 -13.13
N HIS A 266 2.85 3.59 -14.29
CA HIS A 266 3.80 4.69 -14.48
C HIS A 266 5.13 4.56 -13.74
N ASN A 267 5.44 3.34 -13.29
CA ASN A 267 6.63 3.06 -12.50
C ASN A 267 7.94 3.28 -13.29
N GLU A 268 7.89 3.25 -14.62
CA GLU A 268 9.00 3.60 -15.52
C GLU A 268 9.49 5.04 -15.34
N GLN A 269 8.64 5.94 -14.83
CA GLN A 269 9.00 7.33 -14.57
C GLN A 269 9.79 7.49 -13.27
N ARG A 270 9.68 6.50 -12.36
CA ARG A 270 10.38 6.48 -11.08
C ARG A 270 11.64 5.62 -11.13
N LEU A 271 11.52 4.38 -11.62
CA LEU A 271 12.60 3.40 -11.72
C LEU A 271 13.55 3.72 -12.89
N THR A 272 14.37 4.75 -12.68
CA THR A 272 15.26 5.31 -13.71
C THR A 272 16.74 5.06 -13.43
N GLY A 273 17.08 4.50 -12.26
CA GLY A 273 18.46 4.41 -11.77
C GLY A 273 18.93 5.64 -10.99
N LEU A 274 18.10 6.69 -10.93
CA LEU A 274 18.34 7.91 -10.15
C LEU A 274 17.50 7.89 -8.87
N HIS A 275 17.83 8.77 -7.92
CA HIS A 275 17.06 8.99 -6.68
C HIS A 275 16.79 7.71 -5.88
N GLU A 276 17.84 6.93 -5.60
CA GLU A 276 17.77 5.68 -4.80
C GLU A 276 16.88 4.58 -5.42
N THR A 277 16.81 4.51 -6.75
CA THR A 277 16.12 3.42 -7.47
C THR A 277 17.04 2.71 -8.44
N GLN A 278 16.65 1.51 -8.87
CA GLN A 278 17.22 0.83 -10.02
C GLN A 278 16.41 1.16 -11.29
N SER A 279 17.06 1.09 -12.46
CA SER A 279 16.37 1.15 -13.76
C SER A 279 15.33 0.03 -13.89
N ILE A 280 14.15 0.34 -14.45
CA ILE A 280 13.09 -0.66 -14.70
C ILE A 280 13.53 -1.79 -15.65
N HIS A 281 14.59 -1.57 -16.43
CA HIS A 281 15.12 -2.53 -17.40
C HIS A 281 16.27 -3.38 -16.85
N GLU A 282 16.73 -3.09 -15.64
CA GLU A 282 17.84 -3.79 -14.99
C GLU A 282 17.37 -4.43 -13.69
N PHE A 283 18.07 -5.49 -13.27
CA PHE A 283 17.84 -6.10 -11.97
C PHE A 283 19.16 -6.28 -11.25
N SER A 284 19.18 -5.85 -9.99
CA SER A 284 20.33 -5.96 -9.11
C SER A 284 19.88 -6.18 -7.68
N TYR A 285 20.73 -6.81 -6.88
CA TYR A 285 20.51 -6.95 -5.45
C TYR A 285 21.84 -6.79 -4.70
N GLY A 286 21.77 -6.33 -3.45
CA GLY A 286 22.98 -6.07 -2.67
C GLY A 286 22.73 -5.82 -1.19
N VAL A 287 23.75 -6.09 -0.38
CA VAL A 287 23.75 -5.78 1.06
C VAL A 287 23.82 -4.27 1.24
N SER A 288 22.83 -3.71 1.94
CA SER A 288 22.71 -2.27 2.20
C SER A 288 22.71 -1.38 0.95
N ASP A 289 22.48 -1.95 -0.24
CA ASP A 289 22.50 -1.20 -1.49
C ASP A 289 21.14 -0.56 -1.75
N ARG A 290 21.08 0.77 -1.60
CA ARG A 290 19.88 1.54 -1.88
C ARG A 290 19.63 1.72 -3.39
N GLY A 291 20.62 1.57 -4.26
CA GLY A 291 20.43 1.64 -5.71
C GLY A 291 19.98 0.32 -6.35
N ALA A 292 19.88 -0.75 -5.55
CA ALA A 292 19.50 -2.07 -6.05
C ALA A 292 17.98 -2.25 -6.18
N SER A 293 17.56 -3.20 -7.02
CA SER A 293 16.15 -3.63 -7.09
C SER A 293 15.69 -4.29 -5.80
N ILE A 294 16.52 -5.17 -5.25
CA ILE A 294 16.29 -5.81 -3.93
C ILE A 294 17.45 -5.46 -3.01
N ARG A 295 17.13 -4.87 -1.86
CA ARG A 295 18.09 -4.63 -0.80
C ARG A 295 18.06 -5.79 0.19
N ILE A 296 19.24 -6.28 0.55
CA ILE A 296 19.42 -7.15 1.72
C ILE A 296 19.76 -6.23 2.90
N PRO A 297 18.87 -6.07 3.89
CA PRO A 297 19.11 -5.19 5.03
C PRO A 297 20.34 -5.62 5.83
N ILE A 298 21.06 -4.65 6.41
CA ILE A 298 22.23 -4.95 7.24
C ILE A 298 21.88 -5.84 8.44
N GLY A 299 20.70 -5.64 9.04
CA GLY A 299 20.20 -6.46 10.15
C GLY A 299 20.10 -7.95 9.79
N THR A 300 19.70 -8.29 8.55
CA THR A 300 19.68 -9.68 8.07
C THR A 300 21.07 -10.31 8.10
N VAL A 301 22.12 -9.55 7.76
CA VAL A 301 23.52 -10.02 7.76
C VAL A 301 24.07 -10.08 9.18
N ASP A 302 23.81 -9.06 9.99
CA ASP A 302 24.23 -8.96 11.39
C ASP A 302 23.61 -10.07 12.25
N ASP A 303 22.37 -10.47 11.94
CA ASP A 303 21.65 -11.59 12.56
C ASP A 303 22.05 -12.97 11.97
N GLY A 304 23.16 -13.01 11.22
CA GLY A 304 23.76 -14.24 10.73
C GLY A 304 23.04 -14.84 9.53
N TRP A 305 22.57 -14.00 8.60
CA TRP A 305 21.76 -14.39 7.44
C TRP A 305 20.41 -15.00 7.84
N CYS A 306 19.72 -14.29 8.74
CA CYS A 306 18.36 -14.57 9.17
C CYS A 306 17.58 -13.25 9.15
N GLY A 307 16.41 -13.22 8.52
CA GLY A 307 15.58 -12.02 8.51
C GLY A 307 14.74 -11.88 7.25
N ARG A 308 14.88 -10.73 6.59
CA ARG A 308 14.00 -10.30 5.50
C ARG A 308 14.78 -9.79 4.29
N LEU A 309 14.09 -9.75 3.16
CA LEU A 309 14.48 -9.02 1.95
C LEU A 309 13.60 -7.78 1.82
N GLU A 310 14.08 -6.78 1.08
CA GLU A 310 13.30 -5.59 0.71
C GLU A 310 13.32 -5.43 -0.80
N ASP A 311 12.17 -5.58 -1.45
CA ASP A 311 12.01 -5.25 -2.86
C ASP A 311 11.58 -3.78 -2.99
N ARG A 312 12.44 -2.98 -3.63
CA ARG A 312 12.28 -1.53 -3.73
C ARG A 312 11.57 -1.09 -5.01
N ARG A 313 11.22 -2.05 -5.87
CA ARG A 313 10.61 -1.80 -7.17
C ARG A 313 9.12 -1.49 -7.14
N PRO A 314 8.28 -1.86 -6.15
CA PRO A 314 6.86 -1.50 -6.21
C PRO A 314 6.66 0.02 -6.11
N SER A 315 5.74 0.53 -6.92
CA SER A 315 5.29 1.93 -6.96
C SER A 315 4.36 2.26 -5.80
N SER A 316 4.32 3.53 -5.37
CA SER A 316 3.38 4.04 -4.36
C SER A 316 1.91 3.82 -4.70
N ASN A 317 1.54 3.76 -5.99
CA ASN A 317 0.18 3.45 -6.46
C ASN A 317 -0.06 1.95 -6.71
N GLY A 318 0.87 1.07 -6.33
CA GLY A 318 0.75 -0.37 -6.52
C GLY A 318 -0.37 -0.97 -5.68
N ASP A 319 -0.94 -2.08 -6.16
CA ASP A 319 -1.92 -2.88 -5.41
C ASP A 319 -1.17 -3.86 -4.48
N PRO A 320 -1.18 -3.67 -3.15
CA PRO A 320 -0.46 -4.53 -2.21
C PRO A 320 -0.86 -5.99 -2.32
N TYR A 321 -2.11 -6.31 -2.69
CA TYR A 321 -2.52 -7.71 -2.86
C TYR A 321 -1.78 -8.38 -4.02
N LYS A 322 -1.77 -7.72 -5.19
CA LYS A 322 -1.11 -8.25 -6.40
C LYS A 322 0.40 -8.34 -6.21
N ILE A 323 1.00 -7.36 -5.54
CA ILE A 323 2.42 -7.36 -5.16
C ILE A 323 2.72 -8.54 -4.23
N GLY A 324 1.93 -8.72 -3.17
CA GLY A 324 2.08 -9.85 -2.23
C GLY A 324 1.97 -11.21 -2.92
N ALA A 325 1.00 -11.38 -3.82
CA ALA A 325 0.81 -12.62 -4.58
C ALA A 325 2.03 -12.99 -5.44
N VAL A 326 2.63 -12.04 -6.16
CA VAL A 326 3.83 -12.32 -6.96
C VAL A 326 5.07 -12.53 -6.08
N VAL A 327 5.19 -11.84 -4.95
CA VAL A 327 6.28 -12.06 -3.97
C VAL A 327 6.23 -13.46 -3.40
N ILE A 328 5.07 -13.94 -2.94
CA ILE A 328 4.90 -15.30 -2.40
C ILE A 328 5.29 -16.34 -3.46
N SER A 329 4.67 -16.24 -4.63
CA SER A 329 4.83 -17.26 -5.67
C SER A 329 6.27 -17.34 -6.19
N THR A 330 6.97 -16.21 -6.35
CA THR A 330 8.37 -16.19 -6.78
C THR A 330 9.32 -16.64 -5.67
N THR A 331 9.05 -16.28 -4.40
CA THR A 331 9.85 -16.75 -3.26
C THR A 331 9.77 -18.27 -3.11
N LYS A 332 8.56 -18.84 -3.16
CA LYS A 332 8.36 -20.30 -3.10
C LYS A 332 9.04 -21.04 -4.26
N ALA A 333 9.05 -20.45 -5.46
CA ALA A 333 9.73 -21.01 -6.63
C ALA A 333 11.25 -21.13 -6.45
N ALA A 334 11.87 -20.23 -5.66
CA ALA A 334 13.31 -20.26 -5.39
C ALA A 334 13.76 -21.46 -4.54
N TYR A 335 12.83 -22.11 -3.84
CA TYR A 335 13.09 -23.29 -2.98
C TYR A 335 12.89 -24.62 -3.71
N SER A 336 12.32 -24.60 -4.90
CA SER A 336 11.99 -25.79 -5.70
C SER A 336 13.14 -26.22 -6.61
#